data_AF-A0A0G4LV75-F1
#
_entry.id   AF-A0A0G4LV75-F1
#
_cell.length_a   1.000
_cell.length_b   1.000
_cell.length_c   1.000
_cell.angle_alpha   90.00
_cell.angle_beta   90.00
_cell.angle_gamma   90.00
#
_symmetry.space_group_name_H-M   'P 1'
#
loop_
_entity.id
_entity.type
_entity.pdbx_description
1 polymer ?
#
loop_
_entity_poly.entity_id
_entity_poly.type
_entity_poly.pdbx_seq_one_letter_code
_entity_poly.pdbx_strand_id
1 'polypeptide(L)'
;LEKLSQDISELKQNNSEKDQAWERPPLDDFNPDKTTIVFQQIEAEEGTLHGGRATVKLFGVTEAGHSVMLHVTDFKHYLYIAAPVSFQPEDCNNFRAYLETQVAQHQPVIHSVALLMRENIYGFQGNVKN
;
A
#
# COMPACT_ATOMS: atom_id res chain seq x y z
N LEU A 1 27.00 46.67 -2.53
CA LEU A 1 25.92 45.72 -2.20
C LEU A 1 24.54 46.26 -2.55
N GLU A 2 24.23 47.54 -2.28
CA GLU A 2 22.91 48.13 -2.58
C GLU A 2 22.51 48.11 -4.06
N LYS A 3 23.42 48.41 -4.99
CA LYS A 3 23.11 48.34 -6.45
C LYS A 3 22.69 46.94 -6.90
N LEU A 4 23.39 45.90 -6.42
CA LEU A 4 23.05 44.51 -6.73
C LEU A 4 21.68 44.10 -6.19
N SER A 5 21.27 44.67 -5.04
CA SER A 5 19.95 44.41 -4.45
C SER A 5 18.82 45.15 -5.17
N GLN A 6 19.11 46.32 -5.74
CA GLN A 6 18.18 47.05 -6.62
C GLN A 6 17.97 46.32 -7.94
N ASP A 7 19.05 45.86 -8.58
CA ASP A 7 18.99 45.13 -9.85
C ASP A 7 18.15 43.84 -9.74
N ILE A 8 18.29 43.09 -8.63
CA ILE A 8 17.49 41.86 -8.38
C ILE A 8 16.00 42.17 -8.14
N SER A 9 15.70 43.32 -7.52
CA SER A 9 14.32 43.72 -7.22
C SER A 9 13.60 44.20 -8.49
N GLU A 10 14.30 44.92 -9.36
CA GLU A 10 13.80 45.32 -10.68
C GLU A 10 13.64 44.11 -11.61
N LEU A 11 14.58 43.16 -11.58
CA LEU A 11 14.46 41.87 -12.29
C LEU A 11 13.25 41.07 -11.82
N LYS A 12 12.92 41.04 -10.52
CA LYS A 12 11.70 40.38 -10.00
C LYS A 12 10.40 41.08 -10.41
N GLN A 13 10.39 42.41 -10.51
CA GLN A 13 9.20 43.17 -10.92
C GLN A 13 8.95 43.12 -12.43
N ASN A 14 10.01 43.04 -13.23
CA ASN A 14 9.94 42.88 -14.69
C ASN A 14 10.03 41.42 -15.16
N ASN A 15 10.12 40.45 -14.23
CA ASN A 15 10.15 39.05 -14.64
C ASN A 15 8.78 38.66 -15.20
N SER A 16 8.72 38.56 -16.52
CA SER A 16 7.55 38.07 -17.26
C SER A 16 7.44 36.54 -17.17
N GLU A 17 8.42 35.89 -16.53
CA GLU A 17 8.32 34.48 -16.12
C GLU A 17 7.22 34.36 -15.08
N LYS A 18 5.99 34.16 -15.57
CA LYS A 18 5.03 33.35 -14.84
C LYS A 18 5.76 32.04 -14.53
N ASP A 19 5.81 31.64 -13.26
CA ASP A 19 6.25 30.30 -12.88
C ASP A 19 5.59 29.31 -13.87
N GLN A 20 6.39 28.75 -14.78
CA GLN A 20 5.88 27.88 -15.82
C GLN A 20 5.50 26.57 -15.15
N ALA A 21 4.26 26.51 -14.69
CA ALA A 21 3.63 25.29 -14.22
C ALA A 21 3.26 24.46 -15.46
N TRP A 22 4.12 23.51 -15.81
CA TRP A 22 3.82 22.53 -16.85
C TRP A 22 2.92 21.45 -16.26
N GLU A 23 1.65 21.47 -16.65
CA GLU A 23 0.70 20.44 -16.27
C GLU A 23 0.94 19.14 -17.05
N ARG A 24 0.45 18.04 -16.50
CA ARG A 24 0.42 16.76 -17.20
C ARG A 24 -0.65 16.78 -18.31
N PRO A 25 -0.53 15.91 -19.32
CA PRO A 25 -1.58 15.77 -20.32
C PRO A 25 -2.94 15.47 -19.68
N PRO A 26 -4.03 16.09 -20.15
CA PRO A 26 -5.38 15.80 -19.67
C PRO A 26 -5.75 14.35 -19.98
N LEU A 27 -6.63 13.77 -19.18
CA LEU A 27 -7.15 12.44 -19.44
C LEU A 27 -8.16 12.49 -20.60
N ASP A 28 -8.01 11.58 -21.57
CA ASP A 28 -9.01 11.37 -22.63
C ASP A 28 -10.31 10.76 -22.06
N ASP A 29 -11.29 10.46 -22.93
CA ASP A 29 -12.56 9.82 -22.55
C ASP A 29 -12.31 8.49 -21.80
N PHE A 30 -12.40 8.54 -20.48
CA PHE A 30 -12.16 7.42 -19.58
C PHE A 30 -13.45 6.69 -19.23
N ASN A 31 -13.49 5.38 -19.48
CA ASN A 31 -14.58 4.51 -19.04
C ASN A 31 -14.00 3.38 -18.18
N PRO A 32 -14.32 3.32 -16.87
CA PRO A 32 -13.75 2.31 -15.97
C PRO A 32 -14.12 0.87 -16.35
N ASP A 33 -15.24 0.65 -17.06
CA ASP A 33 -15.69 -0.69 -17.47
C ASP A 33 -15.04 -1.18 -18.77
N LYS A 34 -14.36 -0.30 -19.51
CA LYS A 34 -13.79 -0.60 -20.84
C LYS A 34 -12.30 -0.32 -20.94
N THR A 35 -11.80 0.62 -20.14
CA THR A 35 -10.43 1.11 -20.22
C THR A 35 -9.55 0.37 -19.23
N THR A 36 -8.63 -0.45 -19.74
CA THR A 36 -7.55 -1.03 -18.92
C THR A 36 -6.53 0.05 -18.58
N ILE A 37 -6.15 0.15 -17.30
CA ILE A 37 -5.08 1.05 -16.85
C ILE A 37 -3.77 0.27 -16.78
N VAL A 38 -2.79 0.68 -17.58
CA VAL A 38 -1.41 0.17 -17.54
C VAL A 38 -0.49 1.30 -17.11
N PHE A 39 0.23 1.11 -16.01
CA PHE A 39 1.11 2.12 -15.44
C PHE A 39 2.30 1.47 -14.73
N GLN A 40 3.39 2.23 -14.61
CA GLN A 40 4.55 1.83 -13.82
C GLN A 40 4.44 2.45 -12.43
N GLN A 41 4.44 1.60 -11.40
CA GLN A 41 4.51 2.05 -10.00
C GLN A 41 5.92 2.57 -9.68
N ILE A 42 5.99 3.62 -8.87
CA ILE A 42 7.24 4.23 -8.39
C ILE A 42 7.38 4.18 -6.87
N GLU A 43 6.25 4.21 -6.15
CA GLU A 43 6.21 4.26 -4.70
C GLU A 43 4.95 3.54 -4.19
N ALA A 44 5.09 2.93 -3.02
CA ALA A 44 4.01 2.26 -2.32
C ALA A 44 3.99 2.73 -0.86
N GLU A 45 2.82 3.13 -0.36
CA GLU A 45 2.62 3.45 1.05
C GLU A 45 1.47 2.62 1.65
N GLU A 46 1.58 2.30 2.93
CA GLU A 46 0.43 1.85 3.70
C GLU A 46 -0.46 3.05 4.03
N GLY A 47 -1.77 2.91 3.83
CA GLY A 47 -2.74 3.94 4.15
C GLY A 47 -4.06 3.36 4.62
N THR A 48 -5.03 4.26 4.79
CA THR A 48 -6.41 3.87 5.09
C THR A 48 -7.37 4.40 4.03
N LEU A 49 -8.43 3.64 3.76
CA LEU A 49 -9.48 3.96 2.80
C LEU A 49 -10.86 3.71 3.44
N HIS A 50 -11.85 4.56 3.13
CA HIS A 50 -13.26 4.43 3.52
C HIS A 50 -13.52 3.80 4.91
N GLY A 51 -13.39 4.61 5.97
CA GLY A 51 -13.69 4.15 7.34
C GLY A 51 -12.56 3.39 8.02
N GLY A 52 -11.30 3.68 7.64
CA GLY A 52 -10.12 3.17 8.34
C GLY A 52 -9.64 1.79 7.87
N ARG A 53 -10.18 1.25 6.76
CA ARG A 53 -9.71 -0.04 6.22
C ARG A 53 -8.29 0.13 5.67
N ALA A 54 -7.40 -0.78 6.05
CA ALA A 54 -6.03 -0.80 5.53
C ALA A 54 -6.04 -0.95 4.00
N THR A 55 -5.17 -0.18 3.34
CA THR A 55 -4.96 -0.22 1.90
C THR A 55 -3.48 -0.02 1.61
N VAL A 56 -2.99 -0.59 0.52
CA VAL A 56 -1.70 -0.20 -0.06
C VAL A 56 -1.99 0.76 -1.19
N LYS A 57 -1.47 1.98 -1.08
CA LYS A 57 -1.55 2.96 -2.16
C LYS A 57 -0.31 2.83 -3.02
N LEU A 58 -0.52 2.61 -4.31
CA LEU A 58 0.54 2.61 -5.31
C LEU A 58 0.46 3.90 -6.11
N PHE A 59 1.57 4.63 -6.14
CA PHE A 59 1.73 5.81 -6.99
C PHE A 59 2.55 5.46 -8.21
N GLY A 60 2.22 6.06 -9.34
CA GLY A 60 2.92 5.77 -10.59
C GLY A 60 2.49 6.65 -11.75
N VAL A 61 2.98 6.29 -12.93
CA VAL A 61 2.70 7.01 -14.18
C VAL A 61 2.38 6.04 -15.31
N THR A 62 1.44 6.40 -16.17
CA THR A 62 1.18 5.68 -17.43
C THR A 62 2.24 6.02 -18.48
N GLU A 63 2.31 5.23 -19.55
CA GLU A 63 3.15 5.55 -20.73
C GLU A 63 2.80 6.93 -21.34
N ALA A 64 1.52 7.30 -21.32
CA ALA A 64 1.02 8.60 -21.78
C ALA A 64 1.31 9.77 -20.81
N GLY A 65 1.96 9.51 -19.67
CA GLY A 65 2.36 10.55 -18.71
C GLY A 65 1.29 10.96 -17.70
N HIS A 66 0.19 10.23 -17.57
CA HIS A 66 -0.81 10.47 -16.53
C HIS A 66 -0.34 9.95 -15.17
N SER A 67 -0.51 10.75 -14.11
CA SER A 67 -0.30 10.27 -12.74
C SER A 67 -1.40 9.32 -12.33
N VAL A 68 -1.05 8.21 -11.68
CA VAL A 68 -1.98 7.21 -11.16
C VAL A 68 -1.78 7.04 -9.67
N MET A 69 -2.88 7.02 -8.92
CA MET A 69 -2.95 6.51 -7.56
C MET A 69 -3.91 5.31 -7.54
N LEU A 70 -3.38 4.13 -7.27
CA LEU A 70 -4.16 2.90 -7.16
C LEU A 70 -4.27 2.49 -5.69
N HIS A 71 -5.49 2.34 -5.20
CA HIS A 71 -5.75 1.74 -3.89
C HIS A 71 -5.91 0.23 -4.04
N VAL A 72 -4.96 -0.54 -3.53
CA VAL A 72 -5.09 -1.99 -3.39
C VAL A 72 -5.78 -2.26 -2.06
N THR A 73 -6.96 -2.88 -2.13
CA THR A 73 -7.81 -3.18 -0.97
C THR A 73 -7.89 -4.69 -0.71
N ASP A 74 -8.45 -5.05 0.44
CA ASP A 74 -8.78 -6.43 0.83
C ASP A 74 -7.59 -7.38 0.98
N PHE A 75 -6.38 -6.83 1.04
CA PHE A 75 -5.20 -7.53 1.53
C PHE A 75 -5.19 -7.52 3.07
N LYS A 76 -5.14 -8.72 3.66
CA LYS A 76 -5.07 -8.88 5.12
C LYS A 76 -3.67 -9.30 5.50
N HIS A 77 -3.03 -8.53 6.38
CA HIS A 77 -1.77 -8.95 6.99
C HIS A 77 -1.96 -10.30 7.69
N TYR A 78 -0.96 -11.18 7.53
CA TYR A 78 -0.94 -12.51 8.13
C TYR A 78 0.44 -12.79 8.70
N LEU A 79 0.49 -13.71 9.66
CA LEU A 79 1.72 -14.20 10.24
C LEU A 79 1.67 -15.71 10.31
N TYR A 80 2.84 -16.35 10.27
CA TYR A 80 2.99 -17.77 10.51
C TYR A 80 3.59 -17.99 11.89
N ILE A 81 3.03 -18.95 12.63
CA ILE A 81 3.60 -19.48 13.86
C ILE A 81 3.69 -20.99 13.74
N ALA A 82 4.62 -21.59 14.46
CA ALA A 82 4.64 -23.05 14.59
C ALA A 82 3.38 -23.49 15.35
N ALA A 83 2.66 -24.46 14.78
CA ALA A 83 1.54 -25.08 15.45
C ALA A 83 2.05 -25.86 16.69
N PRO A 84 1.40 -25.73 17.85
CA PRO A 84 1.71 -26.58 19.00
C PRO A 84 1.56 -28.05 18.68
N VAL A 85 2.25 -28.90 19.43
CA VAL A 85 2.10 -30.37 19.31
C VAL A 85 0.62 -30.73 19.49
N SER A 86 0.12 -31.59 18.59
CA SER A 86 -1.27 -32.06 18.54
C SER A 86 -2.33 -31.04 18.12
N PHE A 87 -1.97 -29.83 17.71
CA PHE A 87 -2.93 -28.85 17.17
C PHE A 87 -3.59 -29.39 15.89
N GLN A 88 -4.92 -29.37 15.84
CA GLN A 88 -5.71 -29.87 14.71
C GLN A 88 -6.48 -28.75 14.00
N PRO A 89 -6.94 -28.97 12.75
CA PRO A 89 -7.77 -28.01 12.04
C PRO A 89 -9.01 -27.55 12.84
N GLU A 90 -9.61 -28.44 13.63
CA GLU A 90 -10.80 -28.15 14.45
C GLU A 90 -10.51 -27.13 15.56
N ASP A 91 -9.25 -27.03 16.01
CA ASP A 91 -8.82 -26.09 17.03
C ASP A 91 -8.72 -24.65 16.51
N CYS A 92 -8.68 -24.44 15.18
CA CYS A 92 -8.47 -23.12 14.57
C CYS A 92 -9.54 -22.11 15.00
N ASN A 93 -10.81 -22.52 15.08
CA ASN A 93 -11.90 -21.62 15.47
C ASN A 93 -11.82 -21.22 16.95
N ASN A 94 -11.51 -22.18 17.82
CA ASN A 94 -11.33 -21.91 19.25
C ASN A 94 -10.12 -21.01 19.50
N PHE A 95 -9.02 -21.29 18.80
CA PHE A 95 -7.81 -20.49 18.88
C PHE A 95 -8.02 -19.07 18.35
N ARG A 96 -8.73 -18.90 17.22
CA ARG A 96 -9.16 -17.59 16.71
C ARG A 96 -9.94 -16.81 17.77
N ALA A 97 -10.95 -17.42 18.36
CA ALA A 97 -11.78 -16.78 19.39
C ALA A 97 -10.93 -16.37 20.60
N TYR A 98 -10.03 -17.26 21.05
CA TYR A 98 -9.08 -16.97 22.12
C TYR A 98 -8.20 -15.77 21.79
N LEU A 99 -7.57 -15.73 20.61
CA LEU A 99 -6.73 -14.61 20.18
C LEU A 99 -7.49 -13.28 20.18
N GLU A 100 -8.74 -13.28 19.71
CA GLU A 100 -9.58 -12.09 19.72
C GLU A 100 -9.77 -11.53 21.15
N THR A 101 -9.97 -12.40 22.14
CA THR A 101 -10.06 -11.99 23.55
C THR A 101 -8.76 -11.40 24.10
N GLN A 102 -7.60 -11.84 23.59
CA GLN A 102 -6.30 -11.38 24.07
C GLN A 102 -5.91 -10.03 23.47
N VAL A 103 -6.27 -9.77 22.21
CA VAL A 103 -5.97 -8.48 21.56
C VAL A 103 -6.85 -7.36 22.10
N ALA A 104 -8.05 -7.70 22.59
CA ALA A 104 -8.94 -6.81 23.35
C ALA A 104 -9.19 -5.42 22.70
N GLN A 105 -9.25 -5.39 21.38
CA GLN A 105 -9.66 -4.19 20.64
C GLN A 105 -11.18 -4.06 20.59
N HIS A 106 -11.66 -2.83 20.39
CA HIS A 106 -13.10 -2.54 20.34
C HIS A 106 -13.80 -3.17 19.12
N GLN A 107 -13.02 -3.60 18.12
CA GLN A 107 -13.51 -4.25 16.90
C GLN A 107 -12.73 -5.55 16.69
N PRO A 108 -13.37 -6.60 16.12
CA PRO A 108 -12.68 -7.84 15.80
C PRO A 108 -11.52 -7.62 14.83
N VAL A 109 -10.32 -8.09 15.19
CA VAL A 109 -9.11 -7.94 14.39
C VAL A 109 -8.62 -9.24 13.76
N ILE A 110 -8.98 -10.40 14.33
CA ILE A 110 -8.56 -11.70 13.82
C ILE A 110 -9.58 -12.20 12.79
N HIS A 111 -9.22 -12.10 11.52
CA HIS A 111 -10.06 -12.55 10.42
C HIS A 111 -10.25 -14.08 10.41
N SER A 112 -9.16 -14.84 10.48
CA SER A 112 -9.19 -16.30 10.39
C SER A 112 -7.87 -16.91 10.90
N VAL A 113 -7.94 -18.15 11.35
CA VAL A 113 -6.78 -19.01 11.64
C VAL A 113 -6.89 -20.23 10.71
N ALA A 114 -5.76 -20.65 10.14
CA ALA A 114 -5.69 -21.85 9.31
C ALA A 114 -4.40 -22.63 9.61
N LEU A 115 -4.53 -23.96 9.71
CA LEU A 115 -3.39 -24.86 9.79
C LEU A 115 -2.85 -25.12 8.39
N LEU A 116 -1.54 -24.97 8.19
CA LEU A 116 -0.88 -25.09 6.89
C LEU A 116 0.45 -25.82 7.07
N MET A 117 0.73 -26.77 6.18
CA MET A 117 2.01 -27.49 6.14
C MET A 117 3.06 -26.63 5.43
N ARG A 118 4.10 -26.21 6.15
CA ARG A 118 5.21 -25.39 5.62
C ARG A 118 6.55 -25.95 6.12
N GLU A 119 7.64 -25.52 5.49
CA GLU A 119 9.00 -25.86 5.92
C GLU A 119 9.72 -24.57 6.28
N ASN A 120 10.56 -24.63 7.31
CA ASN A 120 11.40 -23.50 7.69
C ASN A 120 12.51 -23.32 6.64
N ILE A 121 12.80 -22.07 6.28
CA ILE A 121 13.89 -21.74 5.36
C ILE A 121 15.28 -21.98 5.97
N TYR A 122 15.39 -22.00 7.31
CA TYR A 122 16.66 -22.12 8.01
C TYR A 122 17.13 -23.58 8.10
N GLY A 123 18.10 -23.90 7.25
CA GLY A 123 18.69 -25.23 7.16
C GLY A 123 17.80 -26.22 6.38
N PHE A 124 18.41 -27.26 5.84
CA PHE A 124 17.68 -28.33 5.17
C PHE A 124 17.08 -29.28 6.21
N GLN A 125 15.75 -29.43 6.22
CA GLN A 125 15.05 -30.28 7.19
C GLN A 125 14.57 -31.60 6.58
N GLY A 126 15.21 -32.06 5.50
CA GLY A 126 14.86 -33.35 4.89
C GLY A 126 13.58 -33.31 4.06
N ASN A 127 13.12 -32.13 3.61
CA ASN A 127 11.83 -31.91 2.95
C ASN A 127 10.62 -32.27 3.85
N VAL A 128 10.80 -32.22 5.17
CA VAL A 128 9.71 -32.43 6.13
C VAL A 128 8.92 -31.13 6.24
N LYS A 129 7.64 -31.18 5.84
CA LYS A 129 6.70 -30.09 6.07
C LYS A 129 6.00 -30.33 7.40
N ASN A 130 6.01 -29.33 8.27
CA ASN A 130 5.33 -29.32 9.56
C ASN A 130 4.22 -28.26 9.60
#